data_AF-A0A1B6ITZ7-F1
#
_entry.id   AF-A0A1B6ITZ7-F1
#
_cell.length_a   1.000
_cell.length_b   1.000
_cell.length_c   1.000
_cell.angle_alpha   90.00
_cell.angle_beta   90.00
_cell.angle_gamma   90.00
#
_symmetry.space_group_name_H-M   'P 1'
#
loop_
_entity.id
_entity.type
_entity.pdbx_description
1 polymer ?
#
loop_
_entity_poly.entity_id
_entity_poly.type
_entity_poly.pdbx_seq_one_letter_code
_entity_poly.pdbx_strand_id
1 'polypeptide(L)'
;MTSPSSPKNLPNDLKSQLEGFNTDNMKKADTNEKIVLPTAEDVKQEKQHNQLIHSVENFKADKLKRTNTLEKIVLPNAEDVAAEKSQKALIEDVEGFDTGKLKHAQTQEKNPLPDKFAVLQEKQHLNLIEGVEHFDKSTMKHTETQEKNPLPGTQAIEAEKGQQQLIAGIENFDTTKLKHTETLEKNPLPTKEAIDMEKKA
;
A
#
# COMPACT_ATOMS: atom_id res chain seq x y z
N MET A 1 -67.16 13.07 -24.28
CA MET A 1 -66.81 14.25 -23.46
C MET A 1 -65.46 14.74 -23.94
N THR A 2 -65.45 15.97 -24.49
CA THR A 2 -64.31 16.89 -24.59
C THR A 2 -63.09 16.40 -25.39
N SER A 3 -63.01 16.81 -26.67
CA SER A 3 -61.73 16.99 -27.35
C SER A 3 -60.89 18.00 -26.57
N PRO A 4 -59.66 17.67 -26.10
CA PRO A 4 -58.79 18.68 -25.53
C PRO A 4 -58.26 19.57 -26.66
N SER A 5 -58.58 20.84 -26.55
CA SER A 5 -58.04 21.95 -27.33
C SER A 5 -56.51 21.85 -27.46
N SER A 6 -55.99 21.79 -28.69
CA SER A 6 -54.57 22.02 -28.95
C SER A 6 -54.19 23.46 -28.51
N PRO A 7 -53.16 23.65 -27.68
CA PRO A 7 -52.66 24.98 -27.34
C PRO A 7 -52.10 25.68 -28.58
N LYS A 8 -52.72 26.82 -28.89
CA LYS A 8 -52.28 27.80 -29.86
C LYS A 8 -50.96 28.39 -29.41
N ASN A 9 -49.91 28.18 -30.22
CA ASN A 9 -48.86 29.14 -30.60
C ASN A 9 -47.73 28.39 -31.32
N LEU A 10 -48.07 27.69 -32.42
CA LEU A 10 -47.06 27.35 -33.42
C LEU A 10 -46.98 28.51 -34.41
N PRO A 11 -45.78 29.00 -34.77
CA PRO A 11 -45.60 30.02 -35.78
C PRO A 11 -46.40 29.66 -37.03
N ASN A 12 -47.19 30.60 -37.59
CA ASN A 12 -48.08 30.35 -38.73
C ASN A 12 -47.37 29.66 -39.91
N ASP A 13 -46.06 29.87 -40.05
CA ASP A 13 -45.20 29.24 -41.04
C ASP A 13 -45.10 27.70 -40.86
N LEU A 14 -44.90 27.21 -39.64
CA LEU A 14 -44.87 25.77 -39.36
C LEU A 14 -46.24 25.12 -39.58
N LYS A 15 -47.33 25.82 -39.24
CA LYS A 15 -48.68 25.28 -39.45
C LYS A 15 -48.96 25.10 -40.95
N SER A 16 -48.56 26.07 -41.78
CA SER A 16 -48.71 25.99 -43.23
C SER A 16 -47.82 24.92 -43.85
N GLN A 17 -46.59 24.72 -43.34
CA GLN A 17 -45.70 23.65 -43.80
C GLN A 17 -46.22 22.25 -43.46
N LEU A 18 -46.81 22.08 -42.28
CA LEU A 18 -47.41 20.80 -41.87
C LEU A 18 -48.71 20.51 -42.63
N GLU A 19 -49.55 21.54 -42.90
CA GLU A 19 -50.77 21.38 -43.70
C GLU A 19 -50.46 21.08 -45.19
N GLY A 20 -49.36 21.61 -45.73
CA GLY A 20 -48.88 21.31 -47.08
C GLY A 20 -47.98 20.08 -47.19
N PHE A 21 -47.74 19.35 -46.09
CA PHE A 21 -46.83 18.21 -46.07
C PHE A 21 -47.45 17.02 -46.80
N ASN A 22 -47.00 16.79 -48.04
CA ASN A 22 -47.39 15.61 -48.81
C ASN A 22 -46.60 14.38 -48.35
N THR A 23 -47.28 13.45 -47.68
CA THR A 23 -46.73 12.18 -47.22
C THR A 23 -46.30 11.25 -48.35
N ASP A 24 -46.73 11.49 -49.60
CA ASP A 24 -46.29 10.73 -50.77
C ASP A 24 -44.84 11.04 -51.16
N ASN A 25 -44.30 12.19 -50.71
CA ASN A 25 -42.89 12.53 -50.90
C ASN A 25 -41.95 11.79 -49.91
N MET A 26 -42.51 11.07 -48.93
CA MET A 26 -41.73 10.18 -48.07
C MET A 26 -41.29 8.96 -48.87
N LYS A 27 -40.00 8.61 -48.79
CA LYS A 27 -39.52 7.33 -49.32
C LYS A 27 -40.28 6.19 -48.62
N LYS A 28 -41.01 5.38 -49.40
CA LYS A 28 -41.57 4.13 -48.90
C LYS A 28 -40.41 3.23 -48.48
N ALA A 29 -40.41 2.77 -47.24
CA ALA A 29 -39.45 1.79 -46.73
C ALA A 29 -40.19 0.46 -46.54
N ASP A 30 -39.71 -0.59 -47.19
CA ASP A 30 -40.28 -1.93 -47.04
C ASP A 30 -39.90 -2.52 -45.68
N THR A 31 -40.89 -2.79 -44.85
CA THR A 31 -40.71 -3.55 -43.60
C THR A 31 -40.81 -5.04 -43.90
N ASN A 32 -39.70 -5.77 -43.72
CA ASN A 32 -39.70 -7.23 -43.79
C ASN A 32 -39.79 -7.83 -42.38
N GLU A 33 -40.91 -8.48 -42.04
CA GLU A 33 -41.01 -9.33 -40.85
C GLU A 33 -40.28 -10.66 -41.09
N LYS A 34 -39.22 -10.92 -40.32
CA LYS A 34 -38.49 -12.19 -40.37
C LYS A 34 -39.21 -13.26 -39.54
N ILE A 35 -40.22 -13.91 -40.10
CA ILE A 35 -40.79 -15.13 -39.52
C ILE A 35 -39.90 -16.30 -39.97
N VAL A 36 -38.88 -16.62 -39.16
CA VAL A 36 -38.02 -17.80 -39.43
C VAL A 36 -38.67 -19.01 -38.78
N LEU A 37 -38.97 -20.04 -39.59
CA LEU A 37 -39.48 -21.31 -39.10
C LEU A 37 -38.36 -22.08 -38.38
N PRO A 38 -38.68 -22.88 -37.33
CA PRO A 38 -37.70 -23.74 -36.68
C PRO A 38 -36.97 -24.62 -37.69
N THR A 39 -35.66 -24.75 -37.51
CA THR A 39 -34.85 -25.63 -38.36
C THR A 39 -35.08 -27.10 -38.00
N ALA A 40 -34.69 -28.01 -38.90
CA ALA A 40 -34.74 -29.43 -38.62
C ALA A 40 -33.85 -29.84 -37.43
N GLU A 41 -32.84 -29.04 -37.09
CA GLU A 41 -31.98 -29.28 -35.93
C GLU A 41 -32.69 -28.88 -34.63
N ASP A 42 -33.37 -27.72 -34.62
CA ASP A 42 -34.14 -27.25 -33.45
C ASP A 42 -35.18 -28.29 -33.03
N VAL A 43 -35.92 -28.84 -33.99
CA VAL A 43 -36.94 -29.88 -33.74
C VAL A 43 -36.32 -31.18 -33.21
N LYS A 44 -35.13 -31.56 -33.68
CA LYS A 44 -34.43 -32.76 -33.19
C LYS A 44 -33.97 -32.58 -31.75
N GLN A 45 -33.40 -31.43 -31.43
CA GLN A 45 -32.94 -31.12 -30.08
C GLN A 45 -34.12 -31.07 -29.11
N GLU A 46 -35.22 -30.41 -29.49
CA GLU A 46 -36.44 -30.36 -28.69
C GLU A 46 -37.00 -31.77 -28.45
N LYS A 47 -37.02 -32.63 -29.48
CA LYS A 47 -37.45 -34.03 -29.33
C LYS A 47 -36.57 -34.81 -28.37
N GLN A 48 -35.24 -34.67 -28.44
CA GLN A 48 -34.31 -35.32 -27.53
C GLN A 48 -34.50 -34.81 -26.09
N HIS A 49 -34.64 -33.51 -25.91
CA HIS A 49 -34.90 -32.90 -24.60
C HIS A 49 -36.20 -33.43 -23.98
N ASN A 50 -37.29 -33.39 -24.75
CA ASN A 50 -38.59 -33.91 -24.29
C ASN A 50 -38.52 -35.40 -23.94
N GLN A 51 -37.78 -36.20 -24.72
CA GLN A 51 -37.59 -37.62 -24.41
C GLN A 51 -36.83 -37.83 -23.09
N LEU A 52 -35.79 -37.03 -22.81
CA LEU A 52 -35.05 -37.11 -21.56
C LEU A 52 -35.95 -36.75 -20.36
N ILE A 53 -36.71 -35.65 -20.47
CA ILE A 53 -37.65 -35.21 -19.44
C ILE A 53 -38.67 -36.31 -19.16
N HIS A 54 -39.32 -36.85 -20.19
CA HIS A 54 -40.27 -37.95 -20.03
C HIS A 54 -39.63 -39.20 -19.40
N SER A 55 -38.37 -39.51 -19.72
CA SER A 55 -37.66 -40.64 -19.14
C SER A 55 -37.36 -40.45 -17.64
N VAL A 56 -37.07 -39.21 -17.22
CA VAL A 56 -36.82 -38.88 -15.82
C VAL A 56 -38.13 -38.85 -15.04
N GLU A 57 -39.18 -38.23 -15.59
CA GLU A 57 -40.52 -38.19 -14.97
C GLU A 57 -41.09 -39.59 -14.75
N ASN A 58 -40.90 -40.50 -15.72
CA ASN A 58 -41.38 -41.88 -15.63
C ASN A 58 -40.34 -42.85 -15.04
N PHE A 59 -39.26 -42.33 -14.43
CA PHE A 59 -38.23 -43.16 -13.83
C PHE A 59 -38.79 -43.93 -12.62
N LYS A 60 -38.77 -45.26 -12.68
CA LYS A 60 -39.21 -46.12 -11.58
C LYS A 60 -38.10 -46.26 -10.54
N ALA A 61 -38.19 -45.47 -9.46
CA ALA A 61 -37.27 -45.50 -8.34
C ALA A 61 -37.14 -46.91 -7.71
N ASP A 62 -38.15 -47.78 -7.85
CA ASP A 62 -38.12 -49.17 -7.36
C ASP A 62 -37.03 -50.04 -8.03
N LYS A 63 -36.49 -49.60 -9.18
CA LYS A 63 -35.36 -50.27 -9.83
C LYS A 63 -34.01 -49.89 -9.21
N LEU A 64 -33.96 -48.88 -8.35
CA LEU A 64 -32.74 -48.54 -7.61
C LEU A 64 -32.48 -49.64 -6.57
N LYS A 65 -31.24 -50.10 -6.49
CA LYS A 65 -30.82 -51.01 -5.43
C LYS A 65 -30.94 -50.28 -4.10
N ARG A 66 -31.62 -50.88 -3.12
CA ARG A 66 -31.60 -50.38 -1.74
C ARG A 66 -30.19 -50.50 -1.17
N THR A 67 -29.66 -49.38 -0.68
CA THR A 67 -28.43 -49.34 0.12
C THR A 67 -28.82 -49.04 1.55
N ASN A 68 -28.30 -49.82 2.51
CA ASN A 68 -28.53 -49.57 3.92
C ASN A 68 -27.53 -48.51 4.41
N THR A 69 -28.02 -47.37 4.89
CA THR A 69 -27.18 -46.32 5.48
C THR A 69 -26.99 -46.62 6.96
N LEU A 70 -25.77 -47.00 7.37
CA LEU A 70 -25.43 -47.12 8.79
C LEU A 70 -25.15 -45.73 9.36
N GLU A 71 -26.13 -45.13 10.04
CA GLU A 71 -25.89 -43.95 10.86
C GLU A 71 -25.13 -44.39 12.12
N LYS A 72 -23.89 -43.92 12.28
CA LYS A 72 -23.11 -44.18 13.49
C LYS A 72 -23.65 -43.31 14.63
N ILE A 73 -24.61 -43.84 15.38
CA ILE A 73 -24.98 -43.28 16.69
C ILE A 73 -23.86 -43.69 17.67
N VAL A 74 -22.89 -42.80 17.88
CA VAL A 74 -21.87 -43.00 18.91
C VAL A 74 -22.52 -42.59 20.24
N LEU A 75 -22.73 -43.56 21.12
CA LEU A 75 -23.14 -43.29 22.49
C LEU A 75 -22.00 -42.58 23.24
N PRO A 76 -22.30 -41.66 24.17
CA PRO A 76 -21.29 -41.08 25.05
C PRO A 76 -20.46 -42.20 25.69
N ASN A 77 -19.15 -42.07 25.62
CA ASN A 77 -18.24 -43.05 26.19
C ASN A 77 -18.02 -42.76 27.69
N ALA A 78 -17.28 -43.64 28.38
CA ALA A 78 -17.04 -43.49 29.81
C ALA A 78 -16.25 -42.22 30.18
N GLU A 79 -15.41 -41.70 29.27
CA GLU A 79 -14.67 -40.45 29.43
C GLU A 79 -15.61 -39.24 29.34
N ASP A 80 -16.54 -39.25 28.37
CA ASP A 80 -17.55 -38.19 28.20
C ASP A 80 -18.40 -38.04 29.48
N VAL A 81 -18.86 -39.17 30.04
CA VAL A 81 -19.67 -39.18 31.27
C VAL A 81 -18.85 -38.75 32.49
N ALA A 82 -17.57 -39.14 32.56
CA ALA A 82 -16.70 -38.75 33.66
C ALA A 82 -16.38 -37.24 33.63
N ALA A 83 -16.17 -36.69 32.43
CA ALA A 83 -15.96 -35.26 32.22
C ALA A 83 -17.21 -34.45 32.63
N GLU A 84 -18.40 -34.87 32.19
CA GLU A 84 -19.67 -34.22 32.54
C GLU A 84 -19.91 -34.23 34.06
N LYS A 85 -19.65 -35.37 34.72
CA LYS A 85 -19.80 -35.48 36.17
C LYS A 85 -18.84 -34.56 36.93
N SER A 86 -17.59 -34.44 36.45
CA SER A 86 -16.58 -33.57 37.06
C SER A 86 -16.94 -32.09 36.87
N GLN A 87 -17.43 -31.71 35.69
CA GLN A 87 -17.89 -30.36 35.42
C GLN A 87 -19.10 -29.99 36.28
N LYS A 88 -20.07 -30.89 36.41
CA LYS A 88 -21.26 -30.68 37.25
C LYS A 88 -20.88 -30.49 38.72
N ALA A 89 -19.97 -31.31 39.23
CA ALA A 89 -19.47 -31.18 40.61
C ALA A 89 -18.80 -29.81 40.85
N LEU A 90 -17.96 -29.35 39.91
CA LEU A 90 -17.31 -28.05 40.01
C LEU A 90 -18.34 -26.89 40.03
N ILE A 91 -19.38 -26.99 39.21
CA ILE A 91 -20.46 -25.98 39.18
C ILE A 91 -21.20 -25.97 40.51
N GLU A 92 -21.58 -27.13 41.04
CA GLU A 92 -22.25 -27.24 42.34
C GLU A 92 -21.39 -26.70 43.49
N ASP A 93 -20.07 -26.94 43.47
CA ASP A 93 -19.11 -26.43 44.47
C ASP A 93 -18.99 -24.90 44.42
N VAL A 94 -19.02 -24.30 43.23
CA VAL A 94 -18.97 -22.85 43.05
C VAL A 94 -20.30 -22.20 43.42
N GLU A 95 -21.43 -22.81 43.05
CA GLU A 95 -22.78 -22.33 43.42
C GLU A 95 -23.00 -22.39 44.94
N GLY A 96 -22.49 -23.44 45.59
CA GLY A 96 -22.53 -23.61 47.04
C GLY A 96 -21.45 -22.84 47.80
N PHE A 97 -20.61 -22.05 47.12
CA PHE A 97 -19.49 -21.35 47.73
C PHE A 97 -19.97 -20.23 48.67
N ASP A 98 -19.72 -20.40 49.96
CA ASP A 98 -20.01 -19.39 50.98
C ASP A 98 -19.02 -18.23 50.90
N THR A 99 -19.47 -17.12 50.31
CA THR A 99 -18.69 -15.87 50.20
C THR A 99 -18.34 -15.27 51.57
N GLY A 100 -19.03 -15.64 52.65
CA GLY A 100 -18.70 -15.24 54.02
C GLY A 100 -17.41 -15.86 54.56
N LYS A 101 -16.90 -16.92 53.91
CA LYS A 101 -15.59 -17.52 54.22
C LYS A 101 -14.43 -16.79 53.55
N LEU A 102 -14.70 -15.85 52.65
CA LEU A 102 -13.66 -15.01 52.06
C LEU A 102 -13.13 -14.04 53.12
N LYS A 103 -11.81 -13.99 53.28
CA LYS A 103 -11.18 -13.01 54.16
C LYS A 103 -11.44 -11.61 53.61
N HIS A 104 -11.90 -10.68 54.44
CA HIS A 104 -12.00 -9.27 54.07
C HIS A 104 -10.61 -8.72 53.71
N ALA A 105 -10.47 -8.24 52.47
CA ALA A 105 -9.31 -7.48 52.04
C ALA A 105 -9.63 -5.98 52.18
N GLN A 106 -9.09 -5.34 53.22
CA GLN A 106 -9.21 -3.89 53.40
C GLN A 106 -8.20 -3.18 52.48
N THR A 107 -8.65 -2.70 51.33
CA THR A 107 -7.84 -1.85 50.45
C THR A 107 -7.75 -0.43 51.04
N GLN A 108 -6.56 -0.02 51.47
CA GLN A 108 -6.27 1.34 51.94
C GLN A 108 -5.71 2.16 50.76
N GLU A 109 -6.51 3.07 50.21
CA GLU A 109 -6.02 4.11 49.30
C GLU A 109 -5.21 5.13 50.11
N LYS A 110 -3.89 5.08 50.00
CA LYS A 110 -3.01 6.07 50.62
C LYS A 110 -3.00 7.30 49.73
N ASN A 111 -3.73 8.34 50.12
CA ASN A 111 -3.61 9.67 49.56
C ASN A 111 -2.92 10.60 50.59
N PRO A 112 -1.62 10.38 50.90
CA PRO A 112 -0.92 11.19 51.88
C PRO A 112 -0.81 12.62 51.36
N LEU A 113 -1.07 13.58 52.26
CA LEU A 113 -0.83 15.00 51.97
C LEU A 113 0.65 15.19 51.64
N PRO A 114 0.98 16.10 50.70
CA PRO A 114 2.36 16.50 50.44
C PRO A 114 3.05 16.89 51.75
N ASP A 115 4.25 16.38 51.99
CA ASP A 115 5.01 16.75 53.17
C ASP A 115 5.57 18.18 53.04
N LYS A 116 6.11 18.70 54.15
CA LYS A 116 6.68 20.06 54.17
C LYS A 116 7.84 20.22 53.17
N PHE A 117 8.56 19.13 52.86
CA PHE A 117 9.68 19.16 51.93
C PHE A 117 9.18 19.32 50.49
N ALA A 118 8.16 18.55 50.08
CA ALA A 118 7.53 18.64 48.78
C ALA A 118 6.98 20.05 48.52
N VAL A 119 6.29 20.63 49.50
CA VAL A 119 5.76 22.01 49.38
C VAL A 119 6.89 23.05 49.26
N LEU A 120 7.99 22.88 50.00
CA LEU A 120 9.15 23.78 49.90
C LEU A 120 9.85 23.67 48.55
N GLN A 121 10.04 22.45 48.04
CA GLN A 121 10.62 22.20 46.74
C GLN A 121 9.77 22.83 45.63
N GLU A 122 8.45 22.65 45.69
CA GLU A 122 7.52 23.24 44.73
C GLU A 122 7.58 24.78 44.77
N LYS A 123 7.61 25.37 45.96
CA LYS A 123 7.78 26.82 46.12
C LYS A 123 9.11 27.33 45.53
N GLN A 124 10.21 26.61 45.73
CA GLN A 124 11.51 26.97 45.15
C GLN A 124 11.47 26.91 43.63
N HIS A 125 10.83 25.88 43.06
CA HIS A 125 10.69 25.72 41.62
C HIS A 125 9.83 26.83 40.99
N LEU A 126 8.70 27.17 41.62
CA LEU A 126 7.83 28.26 41.18
C LEU A 126 8.57 29.61 41.20
N ASN A 127 9.31 29.92 42.26
CA ASN A 127 10.11 31.14 42.34
C ASN A 127 11.18 31.21 41.23
N LEU A 128 11.78 30.08 40.87
CA LEU A 128 12.76 30.03 39.78
C LEU A 128 12.10 30.34 38.44
N ILE A 129 10.94 29.73 38.16
CA ILE A 129 10.17 29.97 36.94
C ILE A 129 9.78 31.44 36.85
N GLU A 130 9.20 31.99 37.91
CA GLU A 130 8.77 33.39 37.97
C GLU A 130 9.94 34.35 37.74
N GLY A 131 11.10 34.06 38.35
CA GLY A 131 12.32 34.86 38.17
C GLY A 131 12.86 34.82 36.74
N VAL A 132 12.71 33.71 36.02
CA VAL A 132 13.10 33.58 34.61
C VAL A 132 12.06 34.20 33.68
N GLU A 133 10.77 34.01 33.96
CA GLU A 133 9.66 34.55 33.17
C GLU A 133 9.66 36.07 33.16
N HIS A 134 9.91 36.68 34.32
CA HIS A 134 9.99 38.13 34.47
C HIS A 134 11.43 38.69 34.40
N PHE A 135 12.38 37.90 33.89
CA PHE A 135 13.75 38.35 33.76
C PHE A 135 13.88 39.48 32.73
N ASP A 136 14.28 40.67 33.20
CA ASP A 136 14.50 41.83 32.35
C ASP A 136 15.82 41.68 31.56
N LYS A 137 15.67 41.31 30.28
CA LYS A 137 16.79 41.18 29.33
C LYS A 137 17.56 42.48 29.11
N SER A 138 16.98 43.65 29.40
CA SER A 138 17.67 44.94 29.27
C SER A 138 18.82 45.09 30.29
N THR A 139 18.78 44.32 31.38
CA THR A 139 19.85 44.27 32.38
C THR A 139 21.07 43.45 31.93
N MET A 140 20.95 42.68 30.84
CA MET A 140 22.06 41.92 30.30
C MET A 140 23.08 42.84 29.62
N LYS A 141 24.37 42.58 29.87
CA LYS A 141 25.44 43.31 29.18
C LYS A 141 25.45 42.94 27.70
N HIS A 142 25.35 43.95 26.83
CA HIS A 142 25.57 43.77 25.40
C HIS A 142 26.99 43.25 25.15
N THR A 143 27.09 42.17 24.38
CA THR A 143 28.36 41.62 23.89
C THR A 143 28.29 41.65 22.37
N GLU A 144 29.19 42.41 21.75
CA GLU A 144 29.33 42.48 20.30
C GLU A 144 30.31 41.39 19.85
N THR A 145 29.83 40.39 19.12
CA THR A 145 30.68 39.32 18.57
C THR A 145 31.16 39.72 17.18
N GLN A 146 32.47 39.92 17.04
CA GLN A 146 33.11 40.19 15.74
C GLN A 146 33.61 38.88 15.13
N GLU A 147 32.94 38.41 14.08
CA GLU A 147 33.40 37.30 13.25
C GLU A 147 34.54 37.79 12.35
N LYS A 148 35.78 37.39 12.67
CA LYS A 148 36.91 37.67 11.78
C LYS A 148 36.95 36.61 10.70
N ASN A 149 36.59 36.99 9.48
CA ASN A 149 36.86 36.23 8.27
C ASN A 149 38.10 36.83 7.58
N PRO A 150 39.33 36.54 8.05
CA PRO A 150 40.54 37.15 7.50
C PRO A 150 40.71 36.75 6.04
N LEU A 151 40.96 37.73 5.18
CA LEU A 151 41.32 37.48 3.79
C LEU A 151 42.62 36.66 3.72
N PRO A 152 42.81 35.84 2.67
CA PRO A 152 44.05 35.11 2.46
C PRO A 152 45.25 36.06 2.51
N GLY A 153 46.30 35.68 3.24
CA GLY A 153 47.52 36.49 3.33
C GLY A 153 48.23 36.60 1.98
N THR A 154 49.07 37.62 1.82
CA THR A 154 49.86 37.87 0.59
C THR A 154 50.64 36.64 0.15
N GLN A 155 51.21 35.89 1.09
CA GLN A 155 51.93 34.64 0.81
C GLN A 155 51.04 33.55 0.17
N ALA A 156 49.79 33.43 0.61
CA ALA A 156 48.85 32.45 0.03
C ALA A 156 48.48 32.83 -1.40
N ILE A 157 48.28 34.13 -1.64
CA ILE A 157 47.98 34.67 -2.97
C ILE A 157 49.16 34.49 -3.92
N GLU A 158 50.39 34.76 -3.46
CA GLU A 158 51.61 34.56 -4.26
C GLU A 158 51.87 33.10 -4.58
N ALA A 159 51.64 32.19 -3.62
CA ALA A 159 51.76 30.76 -3.83
C ALA A 159 50.75 30.26 -4.88
N GLU A 160 49.49 30.68 -4.78
CA GLU A 160 48.45 30.34 -5.77
C GLU A 160 48.79 30.90 -7.16
N LYS A 161 49.24 32.15 -7.24
CA LYS A 161 49.68 32.77 -8.49
C LYS A 161 50.85 32.02 -9.13
N GLY A 162 51.82 31.57 -8.33
CA GLY A 162 52.94 30.76 -8.81
C GLY A 162 52.47 29.40 -9.35
N GLN A 163 51.53 28.75 -8.67
CA GLN A 163 50.95 27.49 -9.14
C GLN A 163 50.19 27.68 -10.47
N GLN A 164 49.39 28.73 -10.59
CA GLN A 164 48.66 29.05 -11.82
C GLN A 164 49.63 29.31 -12.99
N GLN A 165 50.74 30.01 -12.76
CA GLN A 165 51.76 30.24 -13.78
C GLN A 165 52.45 28.95 -14.23
N LEU A 166 52.75 28.04 -13.31
CA LEU A 166 53.31 26.73 -13.63
C LEU A 166 52.36 25.92 -14.50
N ILE A 167 51.08 25.85 -14.11
CA ILE A 167 50.05 25.13 -14.86
C ILE A 167 49.93 25.71 -16.27
N ALA A 168 49.81 27.03 -16.39
CA ALA A 168 49.73 27.70 -17.69
C ALA A 168 50.98 27.46 -18.57
N GLY A 169 52.17 27.38 -17.96
CA GLY A 169 53.41 27.07 -18.68
C GLY A 169 53.43 25.65 -19.24
N ILE A 170 52.86 24.68 -18.51
CA ILE A 170 52.72 23.28 -18.95
C ILE A 170 51.66 23.19 -20.06
N GLU A 171 50.48 23.77 -19.85
CA GLU A 171 49.37 23.73 -20.82
C GLU A 171 49.75 24.34 -22.16
N ASN A 172 50.54 25.43 -22.15
CA ASN A 172 50.96 26.14 -23.36
C ASN A 172 52.35 25.72 -23.86
N PHE A 173 52.91 24.61 -23.36
CA PHE A 173 54.24 24.17 -23.76
C PHE A 173 54.24 23.65 -25.22
N ASP A 174 55.02 24.30 -26.06
CA ASP A 174 55.19 23.92 -27.46
C ASP A 174 56.13 22.71 -27.59
N THR A 175 55.54 21.54 -27.82
CA THR A 175 56.25 20.27 -27.96
C THR A 175 57.18 20.23 -29.18
N THR A 176 57.00 21.12 -30.16
CA THR A 176 57.90 21.21 -31.33
C THR A 176 59.29 21.76 -30.96
N LYS A 177 59.41 22.41 -29.80
CA LYS A 177 60.70 22.88 -29.26
C LYS A 177 61.51 21.77 -28.60
N LEU A 178 60.94 20.58 -28.42
CA LEU A 178 61.69 19.42 -27.96
C LEU A 178 62.67 18.98 -29.04
N LYS A 179 63.96 18.92 -28.69
CA LYS A 179 64.98 18.44 -29.61
C LYS A 179 64.76 16.96 -29.88
N HIS A 180 64.79 16.57 -31.15
CA HIS A 180 64.76 15.15 -31.51
C HIS A 180 65.99 14.45 -30.91
N THR A 181 65.75 13.39 -30.15
CA THR A 181 66.80 12.52 -29.62
C THR A 181 66.53 11.11 -30.10
N GLU A 182 67.53 10.48 -30.71
CA GLU A 182 67.44 9.09 -31.12
C GLU A 182 67.66 8.20 -29.89
N THR A 183 66.64 7.42 -29.52
CA THR A 183 66.73 6.47 -28.41
C THR A 183 67.22 5.13 -28.91
N LEU A 184 68.40 4.68 -28.47
CA LEU A 184 68.89 3.34 -28.74
C LEU A 184 68.24 2.34 -27.77
N GLU A 185 67.07 1.81 -28.14
CA GLU A 185 66.46 0.69 -27.44
C GLU A 185 67.20 -0.61 -27.80
N LYS A 186 68.05 -1.08 -26.91
CA LYS A 186 68.69 -2.39 -27.04
C LYS A 186 67.68 -3.45 -26.60
N ASN A 187 67.05 -4.12 -27.56
CA ASN A 187 66.34 -5.40 -27.34
C ASN A 187 67.25 -6.56 -27.79
N PRO A 188 68.28 -6.95 -27.01
CA PRO A 188 69.03 -8.16 -27.32
C PRO A 188 68.09 -9.35 -27.19
N LEU A 189 67.99 -10.15 -28.25
CA LEU A 189 67.25 -11.41 -28.20
C LEU A 189 67.93 -12.31 -27.15
N PRO A 190 67.16 -13.01 -26.29
CA PRO A 190 67.73 -13.93 -25.31
C PRO A 190 68.63 -14.96 -26.00
N THR A 191 69.83 -15.17 -25.45
CA THR A 191 70.72 -16.21 -25.98
C THR A 191 70.13 -17.59 -25.70
N LYS A 192 70.48 -18.58 -26.53
CA LYS A 192 69.99 -19.96 -26.36
C LYS A 192 70.29 -20.51 -24.96
N GLU A 193 71.42 -20.11 -24.36
CA GLU A 193 71.79 -20.47 -22.99
C GLU A 193 70.81 -19.89 -21.95
N ALA A 194 70.38 -18.63 -22.13
CA ALA A 194 69.40 -18.01 -21.24
C ALA A 194 68.05 -18.72 -21.31
N ILE A 195 67.61 -19.10 -22.52
CA ILE A 195 66.36 -19.85 -22.73
C ILE A 195 66.45 -21.25 -22.13
N ASP A 196 67.58 -21.94 -22.30
CA ASP A 196 67.76 -23.31 -21.79
C ASP A 196 67.90 -23.34 -20.25
N MET A 197 68.42 -22.26 -19.64
CA MET A 197 68.45 -22.12 -18.18
C MET A 197 67.05 -21.89 -17.61
N GLU A 198 66.22 -21.09 -18.27
CA GLU A 198 64.84 -20.85 -17.87
C GLU A 198 63.95 -22.09 -18.02
N LYS A 199 64.17 -22.91 -19.06
CA LYS A 199 63.47 -24.20 -19.22
C LYS A 199 63.85 -25.27 -18.20
N LYS A 200 64.93 -25.08 -17.44
CA LYS A 200 65.39 -26.00 -16.40
C LYS A 200 64.99 -25.57 -14.98
N ALA A 201 64.44 -24.36 -14.83
CA ALA A 201 63.81 -23.89 -13.61
C ALA A 201 62.33 -24.31 -13.56
#